data_AF-A0A150SZM5-F1
#
_entry.id   AF-A0A150SZM5-F1
#
_cell.length_a   1.000
_cell.length_b   1.000
_cell.length_c   1.000
_cell.angle_alpha   90.00
_cell.angle_beta   90.00
_cell.angle_gamma   90.00
#
_symmetry.space_group_name_H-M   'P 1'
#
loop_
_entity.id
_entity.type
_entity.pdbx_description
1 polymer ?
#
loop_
_entity_poly.entity_id
_entity_poly.type
_entity_poly.pdbx_seq_one_letter_code
_entity_poly.pdbx_strand_id
1 'polypeptide(L)'
;MTWRDICRSEEFAGRWIALDNVRYVTGGCQPAEADVVDADDDLADLCARMREADRTACAILFVEEEAGVPAQVQRLPQLWRRVAHH
;
A
#
# COMPACT_ATOMS: atom_id res chain seq x y z
N MET A 1 13.49 -3.95 1.52
CA MET A 1 13.09 -4.49 2.84
C MET A 1 12.03 -5.57 2.66
N THR A 2 11.90 -6.53 3.59
CA THR A 2 10.78 -7.49 3.51
C THR A 2 9.48 -6.83 4.00
N TRP A 3 8.34 -7.28 3.48
CA TRP A 3 7.03 -6.77 3.90
C TRP A 3 6.81 -6.93 5.41
N ARG A 4 7.26 -8.05 6.00
CA ARG A 4 7.17 -8.27 7.45
C ARG A 4 7.98 -7.27 8.26
N ASP A 5 9.12 -6.82 7.74
CA ASP A 5 9.93 -5.81 8.43
C ASP A 5 9.29 -4.43 8.34
N ILE A 6 8.70 -4.10 7.19
CA ILE A 6 7.94 -2.86 7.00
C ILE A 6 6.76 -2.80 7.98
N CYS A 7 5.96 -3.88 8.09
CA CYS A 7 4.83 -3.92 9.01
C CYS A 7 5.20 -3.85 10.50
N ARG A 8 6.39 -4.33 10.88
CA ARG A 8 6.87 -4.29 12.28
C ARG A 8 7.60 -2.99 12.63
N SER A 9 7.84 -2.12 11.65
CA SER A 9 8.53 -0.87 11.87
C SER A 9 7.57 0.15 12.48
N GLU A 10 7.93 0.68 13.65
CA GLU A 10 7.20 1.80 14.27
C GLU A 10 7.20 3.05 13.39
N GLU A 11 8.16 3.19 12.47
CA GLU A 11 8.22 4.30 11.52
C GLU A 11 7.06 4.30 10.51
N PHE A 12 6.57 3.11 10.16
CA PHE A 12 5.56 2.92 9.11
C PHE A 12 4.21 2.50 9.66
N ALA A 13 4.14 2.00 10.90
CA ALA A 13 2.89 1.60 11.53
C ALA A 13 1.88 2.75 11.55
N GLY A 14 0.65 2.49 11.10
CA GLY A 14 -0.41 3.49 11.03
C GLY A 14 -0.28 4.49 9.88
N ARG A 15 0.63 4.26 8.91
CA ARG A 15 0.93 5.19 7.81
C ARG A 15 0.67 4.62 6.43
N TRP A 16 0.45 5.51 5.48
CA TRP A 16 0.55 5.22 4.06
C TRP A 16 2.01 5.18 3.65
N ILE A 17 2.37 4.18 2.85
CA ILE A 17 3.72 4.03 2.33
C ILE A 17 3.68 3.91 0.81
N ALA A 18 4.61 4.60 0.16
CA ALA A 18 4.89 4.44 -1.25
C ALA A 18 6.04 3.44 -1.41
N LEU A 19 5.79 2.42 -2.25
CA LEU A 19 6.70 1.32 -2.50
C LEU A 19 7.18 1.31 -3.95
N ASP A 20 8.46 1.02 -4.13
CA ASP A 20 9.09 0.78 -5.42
C ASP A 20 9.76 -0.60 -5.45
N ASN A 21 10.13 -1.08 -6.64
CA ASN A 21 10.77 -2.37 -6.87
C ASN A 21 10.05 -3.55 -6.19
N VAL A 22 8.71 -3.51 -6.14
CA VAL A 22 7.90 -4.47 -5.38
C VAL A 22 8.01 -5.86 -5.99
N ARG A 23 8.43 -6.84 -5.19
CA ARG A 23 8.26 -8.26 -5.52
C ARG A 23 7.08 -8.80 -4.72
N TYR A 24 6.11 -9.38 -5.44
CA TYR A 24 4.92 -9.96 -4.85
C TYR A 24 5.11 -11.45 -4.56
N VAL A 25 4.42 -11.95 -3.54
CA VAL A 25 4.33 -13.40 -3.26
C VAL A 25 3.67 -14.11 -4.45
N THR A 26 4.25 -15.23 -4.89
CA THR A 26 3.69 -16.01 -6.00
C THR A 26 2.25 -16.44 -5.71
N GLY A 27 1.31 -16.06 -6.59
CA GLY A 27 -0.11 -16.40 -6.45
C GLY A 27 -0.90 -15.51 -5.48
N GLY A 28 -0.30 -14.45 -4.93
CA GLY A 28 -0.95 -13.49 -4.07
C GLY A 28 -0.84 -12.04 -4.57
N CYS A 29 -1.59 -11.14 -3.95
CA CYS A 29 -1.47 -9.69 -4.17
C CYS A 29 -0.63 -9.00 -3.09
N GLN A 30 -0.01 -9.77 -2.19
CA GLN A 30 0.74 -9.23 -1.06
C GLN A 30 2.21 -9.03 -1.43
N PRO A 31 2.81 -7.87 -1.06
CA PRO A 31 4.25 -7.67 -1.22
C PRO A 31 5.02 -8.72 -0.41
N ALA A 32 6.05 -9.30 -1.00
CA ALA A 32 7.06 -10.09 -0.28
C ALA A 32 8.19 -9.16 0.19
N GLU A 33 8.63 -8.27 -0.70
CA GLU A 33 9.69 -7.29 -0.48
C GLU A 33 9.48 -6.07 -1.38
N ALA A 34 9.95 -4.93 -0.92
CA ALA A 34 9.89 -3.67 -1.64
C ALA A 34 10.90 -2.67 -1.06
N ASP A 35 11.14 -1.59 -1.80
CA ASP A 35 11.82 -0.41 -1.31
C ASP A 35 10.78 0.63 -0.88
N VAL A 36 10.82 1.06 0.38
CA VAL A 36 9.99 2.17 0.84
C VAL A 36 10.65 3.46 0.37
N VAL A 37 9.93 4.24 -0.44
CA VAL A 37 10.47 5.47 -1.04
C VAL A 37 9.93 6.74 -0.39
N ASP A 38 8.76 6.65 0.26
CA ASP A 38 8.15 7.72 1.05
C ASP A 38 7.07 7.12 1.96
N ALA A 39 6.72 7.83 3.03
CA ALA A 39 5.64 7.49 3.95
C ALA A 39 4.94 8.75 4.46
N ASP A 40 3.64 8.68 4.66
CA ASP A 40 2.85 9.79 5.20
C ASP A 40 1.62 9.30 5.97
N ASP A 41 1.14 10.12 6.89
CA ASP A 41 -0.14 9.89 7.56
C ASP A 41 -1.33 10.26 6.65
N ASP A 42 -1.11 11.18 5.70
CA ASP A 42 -2.09 11.64 4.72
C ASP A 42 -1.80 11.09 3.31
N LEU A 43 -2.76 10.32 2.77
CA LEU A 43 -2.68 9.71 1.44
C LEU A 43 -2.58 10.75 0.31
N ALA A 44 -3.30 11.87 0.43
CA ALA A 44 -3.33 12.90 -0.60
C ALA A 44 -1.98 13.61 -0.69
N ASP A 45 -1.37 13.94 0.44
CA ASP A 45 -0.04 14.56 0.49
C ASP A 45 1.04 13.60 -0.02
N LEU A 46 0.97 12.31 0.33
CA LEU A 46 1.85 11.29 -0.23
C LEU A 46 1.72 11.22 -1.76
N CYS A 47 0.50 11.18 -2.28
CA CYS A 47 0.26 11.13 -3.73
C CYS A 47 0.77 12.38 -4.45
N ALA A 48 0.59 13.56 -3.84
CA ALA A 48 1.10 14.81 -4.37
C ALA A 48 2.63 14.77 -4.49
N ARG A 49 3.33 14.33 -3.43
CA ARG A 49 4.79 14.17 -3.45
C ARG A 49 5.26 13.14 -4.46
N MET A 50 4.59 12.00 -4.59
CA MET A 50 4.95 10.99 -5.59
C MET A 50 4.82 11.53 -7.01
N ARG A 51 3.78 12.33 -7.27
CA ARG A 51 3.60 12.97 -8.57
C ARG A 51 4.66 14.03 -8.83
N GLU A 52 4.98 14.86 -7.84
CA GLU A 52 6.02 15.90 -7.95
C GLU A 52 7.42 15.30 -8.15
N ALA A 53 7.67 14.12 -7.55
CA ALA A 53 8.91 13.37 -7.72
C ALA A 53 8.98 12.54 -9.02
N ASP A 54 7.97 12.63 -9.89
CA ASP A 54 7.80 11.82 -11.12
C ASP A 54 7.83 10.30 -10.88
N ARG A 55 7.47 9.87 -9.66
CA ARG A 55 7.40 8.46 -9.26
C ARG A 55 6.00 7.92 -9.51
N THR A 56 5.66 7.75 -10.79
CA THR A 56 4.33 7.31 -11.22
C THR A 56 4.13 5.79 -11.20
N ALA A 57 5.20 5.01 -11.07
CA ALA A 57 5.19 3.55 -11.05
C ALA A 57 5.38 2.95 -9.65
N CYS A 58 4.83 3.58 -8.60
CA CYS A 58 4.88 3.08 -7.24
C CYS A 58 3.57 2.40 -6.81
N ALA A 59 3.65 1.50 -5.85
CA ALA A 59 2.48 0.94 -5.17
C ALA A 59 2.29 1.67 -3.84
N ILE A 60 1.07 2.15 -3.56
CA ILE A 60 0.74 2.80 -2.30
C ILE A 60 -0.11 1.86 -1.45
N LEU A 61 0.35 1.56 -0.24
CA LEU A 61 -0.32 0.68 0.71
C LEU A 61 -0.40 1.36 2.09
N PHE A 62 -1.42 1.00 2.86
CA PHE A 62 -1.53 1.38 4.27
C PHE A 62 -0.94 0.27 5.14
N VAL A 63 -0.09 0.63 6.09
CA VAL A 63 0.41 -0.30 7.10
C VAL A 63 -0.48 -0.16 8.33
N GLU A 64 -1.31 -1.16 8.58
CA GLU A 64 -2.13 -1.21 9.77
C GLU A 64 -1.23 -1.21 11.01
N GLU A 65 -1.49 -0.28 11.94
CA GLU A 65 -0.98 -0.39 13.30
C GLU A 65 -1.49 -1.72 13.86
N GLU A 66 -0.60 -2.61 14.29
CA GLU A 66 -0.95 -3.98 14.66
C GLU A 66 -1.81 -4.01 15.94
N ALA A 67 -3.09 -3.66 15.81
CA ALA A 67 -4.09 -3.74 16.87
C ALA A 67 -4.63 -5.17 16.94
N GLY A 68 -3.76 -6.19 17.07
CA GLY A 68 -4.13 -7.53 17.51
C GLY A 68 -5.32 -8.26 16.83
N VAL A 69 -5.71 -7.92 15.59
CA VAL A 69 -6.80 -8.60 14.88
C VAL A 69 -6.31 -9.07 13.51
N PRO A 70 -6.48 -10.34 13.14
CA PRO A 70 -6.05 -10.83 11.83
C PRO A 70 -6.88 -10.15 10.72
N ALA A 71 -6.18 -9.47 9.81
CA ALA A 71 -6.74 -8.83 8.63
C ALA A 71 -7.60 -9.83 7.84
N GLN A 72 -8.93 -9.71 7.96
CA GLN A 72 -9.84 -10.42 7.08
C GLN A 72 -9.75 -9.75 5.72
N VAL A 73 -9.12 -10.43 4.76
CA VAL A 73 -9.14 -10.06 3.34
C VAL A 73 -10.60 -10.09 2.87
N GLN A 74 -11.28 -8.95 3.01
CA GLN A 74 -12.59 -8.76 2.42
C GLN A 74 -12.40 -8.64 0.92
N ARG A 75 -12.55 -9.77 0.21
CA ARG A 75 -12.82 -9.79 -1.22
C ARG A 75 -14.07 -8.95 -1.47
N LEU A 76 -13.91 -7.67 -1.77
CA LEU A 76 -14.99 -6.83 -2.27
C LEU A 76 -15.52 -7.47 -3.57
N PRO A 77 -16.80 -7.84 -3.65
CA PRO A 77 -17.37 -8.32 -4.90
C PRO A 77 -17.50 -7.13 -5.87
N GLN A 78 -16.53 -6.98 -6.77
CA GLN A 78 -16.65 -6.46 -8.14
C GLN A 78 -17.74 -5.40 -8.41
N LEU A 79 -17.85 -4.33 -7.61
CA LEU A 79 -18.86 -3.28 -7.81
C LEU A 79 -18.50 -2.24 -8.89
N TRP A 80 -17.33 -2.35 -9.53
CA TRP A 80 -16.87 -1.39 -10.53
C TRP A 80 -17.56 -1.51 -11.90
N ARG A 81 -18.50 -2.45 -12.11
CA ARG A 81 -19.12 -2.72 -13.42
C ARG A 81 -20.45 -2.00 -13.72
N ARG A 82 -20.89 -1.02 -12.93
CA ARG A 82 -22.09 -0.24 -13.26
C ARG A 82 -21.89 1.26 -13.10
N VAL A 83 -21.09 1.83 -14.00
CA VAL A 83 -21.36 3.18 -14.50
C VAL A 83 -21.69 3.03 -15.98
N ALA A 84 -22.95 2.74 -16.27
CA ALA A 84 -23.48 2.81 -17.62
C ALA A 84 -23.95 4.25 -17.85
N HIS A 85 -23.34 4.88 -18.84
CA HIS A 85 -23.79 6.14 -19.41
C HIS A 85 -25.27 6.08 -19.79
N HIS A 86 -26.06 7.06 -19.36
CA HIS A 86 -27.11 7.65 -20.19
C HIS A 86 -27.53 9.04 -19.71
#